data_AF-A0A9E1SPH6-F1
#
_entry.id   AF-A0A9E1SPH6-F1
#
_cell.length_a   1.000
_cell.length_b   1.000
_cell.length_c   1.000
_cell.angle_alpha   90.00
_cell.angle_beta   90.00
_cell.angle_gamma   90.00
#
_symmetry.space_group_name_H-M   'P 1'
#
loop_
_entity.id
_entity.type
_entity.pdbx_description
1 polymer ?
#
loop_
_entity_poly.entity_id
_entity_poly.type
_entity_poly.pdbx_seq_one_letter_code
_entity_poly.pdbx_strand_id
1 'polypeptide(L)'
;MAPVLVRVFDLYADGKTNKFDILFSLDEDEEEMLETYTANVRSACWTRAALSAIAEVLVRREAERAAGGDWRAIVEDTLASAKAAYADFPWHLPDLVEQAPDLHAQVLERVSDSGFGGAIPKRLFAKICKATVYGYLKE
;
A
#
# COMPACT_ATOMS: atom_id res chain seq x y z
N MET A 1 10.94 -4.48 7.08
CA MET A 1 9.49 -4.15 7.17
C MET A 1 8.84 -3.85 5.82
N ALA A 2 9.28 -2.87 5.02
CA ALA A 2 8.61 -2.60 3.74
C ALA A 2 8.57 -3.81 2.77
N PRO A 3 9.66 -4.59 2.58
CA PRO A 3 9.61 -5.82 1.77
C PRO A 3 8.61 -6.86 2.31
N VAL A 4 8.56 -7.04 3.63
CA VAL A 4 7.59 -7.95 4.30
C VAL A 4 6.16 -7.48 4.07
N LEU A 5 5.88 -6.18 4.14
CA LEU A 5 4.54 -5.64 3.88
C LEU A 5 4.14 -5.73 2.40
N VAL A 6 5.10 -5.69 1.47
CA VAL A 6 4.84 -6.02 0.06
C VAL A 6 4.48 -7.50 -0.06
N ARG A 7 5.21 -8.39 0.63
CA ARG A 7 4.90 -9.83 0.63
C ARG A 7 3.53 -10.14 1.22
N VAL A 8 3.16 -9.51 2.34
CA VAL A 8 1.84 -9.59 2.95
C VAL A 8 0.75 -9.13 1.98
N PHE A 9 1.01 -8.05 1.23
CA PHE A 9 0.10 -7.59 0.19
C PHE A 9 -0.07 -8.63 -0.92
N ASP A 10 1.02 -9.18 -1.44
CA ASP A 10 1.00 -10.19 -2.50
C ASP A 10 0.25 -11.45 -2.05
N LEU A 11 0.49 -11.93 -0.82
CA LEU A 11 -0.22 -13.09 -0.26
C LEU A 11 -1.72 -12.84 -0.12
N TYR A 12 -2.11 -11.62 0.28
CA TYR A 12 -3.51 -11.22 0.36
C TYR A 12 -4.15 -11.17 -1.04
N ALA A 13 -3.46 -10.61 -2.03
CA ALA A 13 -3.90 -10.55 -3.42
C ALA A 13 -4.07 -11.95 -4.04
N ASP A 14 -3.21 -12.91 -3.65
CA ASP A 14 -3.31 -14.33 -4.03
C ASP A 14 -4.40 -15.11 -3.28
N GLY A 15 -5.22 -14.42 -2.47
CA GLY A 15 -6.40 -14.99 -1.82
C GLY A 15 -6.17 -15.51 -0.40
N LYS A 16 -4.97 -15.35 0.19
CA LYS A 16 -4.74 -15.64 1.61
C LYS A 16 -5.23 -14.45 2.43
N THR A 17 -6.50 -14.47 2.83
CA THR A 17 -7.12 -13.38 3.59
C THR A 17 -7.07 -13.57 5.10
N ASN A 18 -6.61 -14.74 5.58
CA ASN A 18 -6.46 -15.04 7.00
C ASN A 18 -5.06 -14.64 7.46
N LYS A 19 -4.98 -13.82 8.52
CA LYS A 19 -3.73 -13.38 9.16
C LYS A 19 -2.77 -14.54 9.43
N PHE A 20 -3.26 -15.63 9.99
CA PHE A 20 -2.41 -16.78 10.31
C PHE A 20 -1.87 -17.44 9.04
N ASP A 21 -2.69 -17.60 8.00
CA ASP A 21 -2.23 -18.16 6.73
C ASP A 21 -1.19 -17.26 6.05
N ILE A 22 -1.33 -15.94 6.17
CA ILE A 22 -0.32 -14.99 5.70
C ILE A 22 0.98 -15.16 6.50
N LEU A 23 0.91 -15.16 7.84
CA LEU A 23 2.07 -15.29 8.71
C LEU A 23 2.79 -16.64 8.52
N PHE A 24 2.04 -17.75 8.41
CA PHE A 24 2.59 -19.09 8.13
C PHE A 24 3.15 -19.26 6.72
N SER A 25 2.90 -18.29 5.83
CA SER A 25 3.44 -18.28 4.47
C SER A 25 4.68 -17.40 4.32
N LEU A 26 5.06 -16.71 5.39
CA LEU A 26 6.34 -16.01 5.49
C LEU A 26 7.42 -17.02 5.85
N ASP A 27 8.65 -16.77 5.40
CA ASP A 27 9.79 -17.58 5.82
C ASP A 27 10.28 -17.20 7.23
N GLU A 28 11.17 -18.03 7.81
CA GLU A 28 11.70 -17.81 9.16
C GLU A 28 12.39 -16.44 9.30
N ASP A 29 13.05 -15.94 8.26
CA ASP A 29 13.74 -14.65 8.26
C ASP A 29 12.72 -13.47 8.27
N GLU A 30 11.61 -13.62 7.56
CA GLU A 30 10.49 -12.67 7.54
C GLU A 30 9.72 -12.67 8.87
N GLU A 31 9.52 -13.84 9.48
CA GLU A 31 8.89 -13.99 10.80
C GLU A 31 9.78 -13.38 11.90
N GLU A 32 11.09 -13.66 11.91
CA GLU A 32 12.04 -13.07 12.86
C GLU A 32 12.10 -11.54 12.75
N MET A 33 12.06 -11.00 11.52
CA MET A 33 11.93 -9.57 11.31
C MET A 33 10.63 -9.02 11.89
N LEU A 34 9.49 -9.68 11.67
CA LEU A 34 8.22 -9.24 12.25
C LEU A 34 8.27 -9.26 13.77
N GLU A 35 8.72 -10.33 14.40
CA GLU A 35 8.79 -10.43 15.86
C GLU A 35 9.72 -9.37 16.48
N THR A 36 10.91 -9.21 15.90
CA THR A 36 11.93 -8.24 16.36
C THR A 36 11.40 -6.80 16.31
N TYR A 37 10.67 -6.46 15.25
CA TYR A 37 10.17 -5.11 15.05
C TYR A 37 8.80 -4.87 15.70
N THR A 38 7.94 -5.88 15.87
CA THR A 38 6.63 -5.70 16.53
C THR A 38 6.79 -5.38 18.02
N ALA A 39 7.84 -5.90 18.68
CA ALA A 39 8.13 -5.60 20.08
C ALA A 39 8.79 -4.23 20.32
N ASN A 40 9.50 -3.66 19.33
CA ASN A 40 10.41 -2.52 19.54
C ASN A 40 10.17 -1.30 18.65
N VAL A 41 9.26 -1.39 17.67
CA VAL A 41 9.08 -0.33 16.67
C VAL A 41 7.80 0.46 16.92
N ARG A 42 7.95 1.79 17.00
CA ARG A 42 6.83 2.72 17.10
C ARG A 42 5.92 2.61 15.87
N SER A 43 4.60 2.75 16.07
CA SER A 43 3.59 2.70 15.00
C SER A 43 3.94 3.58 13.77
N ALA A 44 4.59 4.73 13.98
CA ALA A 44 5.04 5.61 12.90
C ALA A 44 5.96 4.92 11.86
N CYS A 45 6.81 3.98 12.28
CA CYS A 45 7.69 3.25 11.38
C CYS A 45 6.93 2.16 10.60
N TRP A 46 5.88 1.57 11.19
CA TRP A 46 4.95 0.67 10.49
C TRP A 46 4.17 1.40 9.42
N THR A 47 3.65 2.58 9.75
CA THR A 47 3.01 3.46 8.78
C THR A 47 3.95 3.79 7.62
N ARG A 48 5.19 4.23 7.88
CA ARG A 48 6.16 4.53 6.81
C ARG A 48 6.47 3.30 5.96
N ALA A 49 6.64 2.14 6.56
CA ALA A 49 6.89 0.90 5.84
C ALA A 49 5.69 0.50 4.96
N ALA A 50 4.47 0.66 5.46
CA ALA A 50 3.24 0.40 4.70
C ALA A 50 3.10 1.36 3.51
N LEU A 51 3.39 2.65 3.69
CA LEU A 51 3.37 3.63 2.60
C LEU A 51 4.43 3.31 1.53
N SER A 52 5.65 2.94 1.94
CA SER A 52 6.68 2.50 0.99
C SER A 52 6.29 1.20 0.26
N ALA A 53 5.62 0.27 0.94
CA ALA A 53 5.10 -0.95 0.32
C ALA A 53 3.99 -0.65 -0.70
N ILE A 54 3.05 0.24 -0.38
CA ILE A 54 2.02 0.69 -1.31
C ILE A 54 2.64 1.34 -2.55
N ALA A 55 3.66 2.18 -2.37
CA ALA A 55 4.37 2.81 -3.48
C ALA A 55 5.02 1.76 -4.40
N GLU A 56 5.69 0.77 -3.81
CA GLU A 56 6.29 -0.35 -4.53
C GLU A 56 5.25 -1.13 -5.36
N VAL A 57 4.12 -1.48 -4.75
CA VAL A 57 3.04 -2.21 -5.43
C VAL A 57 2.49 -1.40 -6.60
N LEU A 58 2.22 -0.10 -6.41
CA LEU A 58 1.72 0.76 -7.50
C LEU A 58 2.69 0.85 -8.68
N VAL A 59 3.99 0.89 -8.41
CA VAL A 59 5.03 0.86 -9.46
C VAL A 59 5.03 -0.49 -10.19
N ARG A 60 4.91 -1.62 -9.48
CA ARG A 60 4.84 -2.95 -10.11
C ARG A 60 3.61 -3.13 -11.02
N ARG A 61 2.48 -2.52 -10.64
CA ARG A 61 1.23 -2.56 -11.41
C ARG A 61 1.22 -1.64 -12.63
N GLU A 62 2.33 -0.96 -12.93
CA GLU A 62 2.53 -0.25 -14.20
C GLU A 62 2.34 -1.16 -15.43
N ALA A 63 2.75 -2.43 -15.34
CA ALA A 63 2.52 -3.39 -16.42
C ALA A 63 1.02 -3.65 -16.68
N GLU A 64 0.19 -3.65 -15.62
CA GLU A 64 -1.26 -3.79 -15.75
C GLU A 64 -1.88 -2.56 -16.43
N ARG A 65 -1.36 -1.37 -16.12
CA ARG A 65 -1.72 -0.15 -16.84
C ARG A 65 -1.39 -0.26 -18.33
N ALA A 66 -0.19 -0.72 -18.66
CA ALA A 66 0.26 -0.90 -20.04
C ALA A 66 -0.61 -1.91 -20.82
N ALA A 67 -1.18 -2.90 -20.13
CA ALA A 67 -2.13 -3.87 -20.68
C ALA A 67 -3.55 -3.31 -20.89
N GLY A 68 -3.77 -2.00 -20.69
CA GLY A 68 -5.05 -1.33 -20.89
C GLY A 68 -5.83 -1.07 -19.61
N GLY A 69 -5.24 -1.31 -18.43
CA GLY A 69 -5.83 -0.92 -17.15
C GLY A 69 -6.02 0.59 -17.01
N ASP A 70 -6.83 0.99 -16.02
CA ASP A 70 -7.02 2.40 -15.65
C ASP A 70 -6.27 2.70 -14.35
N TRP A 71 -5.47 3.77 -14.34
CA TRP A 71 -4.68 4.15 -13.18
C TRP A 71 -5.54 4.41 -11.94
N ARG A 72 -6.75 4.96 -12.13
CA ARG A 72 -7.63 5.25 -10.99
C ARG A 72 -8.12 3.95 -10.35
N ALA A 73 -8.61 3.02 -11.15
CA ALA A 73 -9.01 1.70 -10.66
C ALA A 73 -7.86 0.97 -9.96
N ILE A 74 -6.64 0.99 -10.54
CA ILE A 74 -5.45 0.37 -9.94
C ILE A 74 -5.12 0.98 -8.58
N VAL A 75 -5.16 2.31 -8.46
CA VAL A 75 -4.87 3.00 -7.20
C VAL A 75 -5.94 2.72 -6.14
N GLU A 76 -7.22 2.79 -6.52
CA GLU A 76 -8.35 2.50 -5.62
C GLU A 76 -8.27 1.06 -5.08
N ASP A 77 -8.05 0.08 -5.97
CA ASP A 77 -7.91 -1.33 -5.63
C ASP A 77 -6.69 -1.62 -4.75
N THR A 78 -5.54 -1.03 -5.09
CA THR A 78 -4.31 -1.21 -4.30
C THR A 78 -4.47 -0.64 -2.89
N LEU A 79 -5.07 0.54 -2.75
CA LEU A 79 -5.29 1.15 -1.43
C LEU A 79 -6.33 0.38 -0.61
N ALA A 80 -7.39 -0.14 -1.24
CA ALA A 80 -8.38 -0.99 -0.58
C ALA A 80 -7.76 -2.31 -0.10
N SER A 81 -6.99 -2.97 -0.95
CA SER A 81 -6.28 -4.22 -0.63
C SER A 81 -5.24 -4.01 0.46
N ALA A 82 -4.46 -2.92 0.41
CA ALA A 82 -3.50 -2.59 1.47
C ALA A 82 -4.21 -2.31 2.79
N LYS A 83 -5.36 -1.62 2.76
CA LYS A 83 -6.16 -1.39 3.97
C LYS A 83 -6.60 -2.69 4.63
N ALA A 84 -7.04 -3.67 3.83
CA ALA A 84 -7.46 -4.96 4.33
C ALA A 84 -6.27 -5.83 4.79
N ALA A 85 -5.23 -5.94 3.96
CA ALA A 85 -4.05 -6.74 4.25
C ALA A 85 -3.30 -6.26 5.50
N TYR A 86 -3.27 -4.95 5.75
CA TYR A 86 -2.55 -4.36 6.88
C TYR A 86 -3.43 -4.14 8.12
N ALA A 87 -4.71 -4.53 8.09
CA ALA A 87 -5.65 -4.27 9.18
C ALA A 87 -5.19 -4.80 10.55
N ASP A 88 -4.43 -5.91 10.54
CA ASP A 88 -3.93 -6.58 11.74
C ASP A 88 -2.53 -6.13 12.17
N PHE A 89 -1.93 -5.16 11.48
CA PHE A 89 -0.60 -4.62 11.77
C PHE A 89 -0.72 -3.23 12.44
N PRO A 90 0.28 -2.81 13.24
CA PRO A 90 0.20 -1.57 14.03
C PRO A 90 0.50 -0.30 13.19
N TRP A 91 0.05 -0.26 11.94
CA TRP A 91 0.08 0.96 11.12
C TRP A 91 -1.10 1.88 11.46
N HIS A 92 -0.91 3.19 11.30
CA HIS A 92 -1.94 4.18 11.59
C HIS A 92 -2.60 4.65 10.29
N LEU A 93 -3.76 4.07 9.97
CA LEU A 93 -4.49 4.33 8.72
C LEU A 93 -4.75 5.82 8.43
N PRO A 94 -5.10 6.69 9.40
CA PRO A 94 -5.27 8.13 9.14
C PRO A 94 -4.02 8.82 8.57
N ASP A 95 -2.82 8.35 8.89
CA ASP A 95 -1.58 8.90 8.37
C ASP A 95 -1.47 8.73 6.84
N LEU A 96 -2.20 7.80 6.24
CA LEU A 96 -2.31 7.66 4.77
C LEU A 96 -2.83 8.95 4.14
N VAL A 97 -3.73 9.67 4.80
CA VAL A 97 -4.30 10.92 4.30
C VAL A 97 -3.32 12.07 4.46
N GLU A 98 -2.62 12.11 5.59
CA GLU A 98 -1.63 13.14 5.88
C GLU A 98 -0.41 13.03 4.96
N GLN A 99 0.03 11.80 4.69
CA GLN A 99 1.19 11.49 3.86
C GLN A 99 0.85 11.19 2.40
N ALA A 100 -0.42 11.31 1.99
CA ALA A 100 -0.83 11.13 0.59
C ALA A 100 -0.01 11.99 -0.41
N PRO A 101 0.33 13.27 -0.11
CA PRO A 101 1.23 14.06 -0.94
C PRO A 101 2.60 13.42 -1.21
N ASP A 102 3.21 12.86 -0.17
CA ASP A 102 4.56 12.30 -0.22
C ASP A 102 4.54 10.92 -0.88
N LEU A 103 3.50 10.14 -0.60
CA LEU A 103 3.26 8.87 -1.30
C LEU A 103 3.06 9.08 -2.81
N HIS A 104 2.27 10.10 -3.19
CA HIS A 104 2.07 10.45 -4.61
C HIS A 104 3.39 10.83 -5.30
N ALA A 105 4.20 11.65 -4.64
CA ALA A 105 5.52 12.03 -5.16
C ALA A 105 6.44 10.81 -5.32
N GLN A 106 6.49 9.93 -4.32
CA GLN A 106 7.29 8.69 -4.39
C GLN A 106 6.87 7.78 -5.55
N VAL A 107 5.57 7.65 -5.82
CA VAL A 107 5.09 6.86 -6.97
C VAL A 107 5.47 7.55 -8.28
N LEU A 108 5.25 8.87 -8.38
CA LEU A 108 5.56 9.64 -9.59
C LEU A 108 7.04 9.63 -9.95
N GLU A 109 7.93 9.61 -8.95
CA GLU A 109 9.39 9.52 -9.14
C GLU A 109 9.85 8.15 -9.66
N ARG A 110 9.04 7.11 -9.47
CA ARG A 110 9.44 5.71 -9.67
C ARG A 110 8.73 5.03 -10.83
N VAL A 111 7.52 5.47 -11.18
CA VAL A 111 6.77 4.98 -12.34
C VAL A 111 7.44 5.49 -13.62
N SER A 112 7.66 4.61 -14.59
CA SER A 112 8.27 5.01 -15.87
C SER A 112 7.24 5.62 -16.85
N ASP A 113 5.96 5.30 -16.65
CA ASP A 113 4.82 5.83 -17.39
C ASP A 113 4.55 7.29 -17.02
N SER A 114 4.89 8.18 -17.97
CA SER A 114 4.52 9.60 -17.93
C SER A 114 3.01 9.87 -17.77
N GLY A 115 2.16 8.87 -18.03
CA GLY A 115 0.71 8.93 -17.89
C GLY A 115 0.19 8.96 -16.46
N PHE A 116 0.97 8.49 -15.46
CA PHE A 116 0.48 8.44 -14.07
C PHE A 116 0.14 9.82 -13.51
N GLY A 117 1.04 10.80 -13.64
CA GLY A 117 0.81 12.15 -13.12
C GLY A 117 -0.35 12.90 -13.78
N GLY A 118 -0.62 12.59 -15.06
CA GLY A 118 -1.77 13.14 -15.79
C GLY A 118 -3.10 12.48 -15.42
N ALA A 119 -3.11 11.15 -15.31
CA ALA A 119 -4.30 10.38 -14.95
C ALA A 119 -4.68 10.53 -13.48
N ILE A 120 -3.68 10.62 -12.60
CA ILE A 120 -3.82 10.73 -11.15
C ILE A 120 -3.09 11.97 -10.66
N PRO A 121 -3.73 13.16 -10.79
CA PRO A 121 -3.20 14.37 -10.18
C PRO A 121 -3.15 14.22 -8.66
N LYS A 122 -2.19 14.91 -8.02
CA LYS A 122 -2.00 14.92 -6.56
C LYS A 122 -3.30 15.12 -5.76
N ARG A 123 -4.19 16.01 -6.22
CA ARG A 123 -5.49 16.28 -5.56
C ARG A 123 -6.44 15.08 -5.66
N LEU A 124 -6.47 14.39 -6.80
CA LEU A 124 -7.29 13.18 -6.98
C LEU A 124 -6.74 12.05 -6.13
N PHE A 125 -5.42 11.83 -6.11
CA PHE A 125 -4.78 10.85 -5.25
C PHE A 125 -5.15 11.04 -3.77
N ALA A 126 -5.04 12.27 -3.26
CA ALA A 126 -5.43 12.60 -1.89
C ALA A 126 -6.93 12.38 -1.62
N LYS A 127 -7.81 12.61 -2.61
CA LYS A 127 -9.24 12.27 -2.50
C LYS A 127 -9.45 10.76 -2.38
N ILE A 128 -8.74 9.96 -3.18
CA ILE A 128 -8.82 8.50 -3.13
C ILE A 128 -8.35 8.00 -1.75
N CYS A 129 -7.19 8.45 -1.27
CA CYS A 129 -6.70 8.11 0.07
C CYS A 129 -7.73 8.44 1.16
N LYS A 130 -8.34 9.63 1.13
CA LYS A 130 -9.41 10.01 2.07
C LYS A 130 -10.61 9.09 1.99
N ALA A 131 -11.01 8.68 0.80
CA ALA A 131 -12.12 7.77 0.61
C ALA A 131 -11.81 6.36 1.11
N THR A 132 -10.59 5.87 0.91
CA THR A 132 -10.12 4.60 1.48
C THR A 132 -10.17 4.62 3.02
N VAL A 133 -9.74 5.72 3.65
CA VAL A 133 -9.73 5.84 5.11
C VAL A 133 -11.14 6.04 5.68
N TYR A 134 -11.88 7.04 5.19
CA TYR A 134 -13.12 7.52 5.80
C TYR A 134 -14.41 7.04 5.13
N GLY A 135 -14.33 6.37 3.98
CA GLY A 135 -15.50 5.82 3.27
C GLY A 135 -16.30 6.83 2.44
N TYR A 136 -15.82 8.06 2.23
CA TYR A 136 -16.54 9.08 1.45
C TYR A 136 -15.66 9.73 0.36
N LEU A 137 -16.01 9.50 -0.91
CA LEU A 137 -15.70 10.42 -2.01
C LEU A 137 -16.81 11.46 -2.03
N LYS A 138 -16.62 12.62 -1.40
CA LYS A 138 -17.49 13.77 -1.72
C LYS A 138 -17.17 14.20 -3.15
N GLU A 139 -18.12 13.92 -4.05
CA GLU A 139 -18.19 14.44 -5.42
C GLU A 139 -18.03 15.96 -5.43
#